data_AF-D3Z3I2-F1
#
_entry.id   AF-D3Z3I2-F1
#
_cell.length_a   1.000
_cell.length_b   1.000
_cell.length_c   1.000
_cell.angle_alpha   90.00
_cell.angle_beta   90.00
_cell.angle_gamma   90.00
#
_symmetry.space_group_name_H-M   'P 1'
#
loop_
_entity.id
_entity.type
_entity.pdbx_description
1 polymer ?
#
loop_
_entity_poly.entity_id
_entity_poly.type
_entity_poly.pdbx_seq_one_letter_code
_entity_poly.pdbx_strand_id
1 'polypeptide(L)' 'MGAWISRTRVPTPEPDPQEVLDLSRLPPELLLLVLSHVPPRTLLMHCRRVCRAWRALVDGQALWLLLLARDHS' A
#
# COMPACT_ATOMS: atom_id res chain seq x y z
N MET A 1 -34.33 -43.75 8.07
CA MET A 1 -33.44 -43.31 9.18
C MET A 1 -32.02 -43.31 8.63
N GLY A 2 -31.52 -42.16 8.16
CA GLY A 2 -30.39 -41.45 8.78
C GLY A 2 -29.06 -42.13 8.41
N ALA A 3 -28.12 -41.52 7.72
CA ALA A 3 -27.26 -40.51 8.32
C ALA A 3 -26.57 -39.67 7.24
N TRP A 4 -26.69 -38.35 7.38
CA TRP A 4 -25.91 -37.39 6.60
C TRP A 4 -24.52 -37.36 7.22
N ILE A 5 -23.51 -37.79 6.46
CA ILE A 5 -22.10 -37.63 6.86
C ILE A 5 -21.72 -36.16 6.70
N SER A 6 -21.84 -35.43 7.82
CA SER A 6 -21.36 -34.06 7.96
C SER A 6 -19.87 -34.02 7.68
N ARG A 7 -19.52 -33.37 6.56
CA ARG A 7 -18.13 -33.03 6.22
C ARG A 7 -17.63 -32.07 7.29
N THR A 8 -16.80 -32.56 8.21
CA THR A 8 -16.13 -31.75 9.21
C THR A 8 -15.27 -30.71 8.49
N ARG A 9 -15.66 -29.44 8.60
CA ARG A 9 -14.82 -28.31 8.19
C ARG A 9 -13.59 -28.33 9.10
N VAL A 10 -12.44 -28.64 8.52
CA VAL A 10 -11.15 -28.40 9.17
C VAL A 10 -11.08 -26.90 9.48
N PRO A 11 -10.86 -26.49 10.74
CA PRO A 11 -10.62 -25.10 11.06
C PRO A 11 -9.34 -24.66 10.33
N THR A 12 -9.48 -23.74 9.38
CA THR A 12 -8.34 -23.04 8.80
C THR A 12 -7.62 -22.35 9.96
N PRO A 13 -6.31 -22.53 10.15
CA PRO A 13 -5.59 -21.78 11.17
C PRO A 13 -5.71 -20.30 10.82
N GLU A 14 -6.45 -19.55 11.66
CA GLU A 14 -6.47 -18.08 11.62
C GLU A 14 -5.01 -17.64 11.75
N PRO A 15 -4.46 -16.89 10.78
CA PRO A 15 -3.11 -16.39 10.90
C PRO A 15 -3.04 -15.55 12.18
N ASP A 16 -2.05 -15.85 13.01
CA ASP A 16 -1.55 -14.97 14.07
C ASP A 16 -1.59 -13.52 13.55
N PRO A 17 -2.01 -12.49 14.31
CA PRO A 17 -2.06 -11.12 13.82
C PRO A 17 -0.62 -10.64 13.63
N GLN A 18 0.00 -11.08 12.54
CA GLN A 18 1.15 -10.44 11.92
C GLN A 18 0.68 -9.02 11.71
N GLU A 19 1.32 -8.07 12.39
CA GLU A 19 1.05 -6.65 12.22
C GLU A 19 1.23 -6.31 10.75
N VAL A 20 0.12 -6.33 10.02
CA VAL A 20 0.12 -6.04 8.59
C VAL A 20 0.35 -4.54 8.50
N LEU A 21 1.53 -4.15 8.05
CA LEU A 21 1.89 -2.75 7.83
C LEU A 21 0.99 -2.18 6.73
N ASP A 22 -0.03 -1.44 7.17
CA ASP A 22 -1.01 -0.81 6.29
C ASP A 22 -0.59 0.62 5.96
N LEU A 23 -0.04 0.80 4.76
CA LEU A 23 0.37 2.11 4.24
C LEU A 23 -0.79 3.11 4.12
N SER A 24 -2.04 2.66 4.14
CA SER A 24 -3.20 3.56 4.09
C SER A 24 -3.42 4.33 5.40
N ARG A 25 -2.82 3.86 6.50
CA ARG A 25 -2.89 4.50 7.82
C ARG A 25 -1.80 5.53 8.06
N LEU A 26 -0.82 5.62 7.17
CA LEU A 26 0.26 6.60 7.30
C LEU A 26 -0.28 8.02 7.11
N PRO A 27 0.25 8.99 7.87
CA PRO A 27 0.12 10.41 7.53
C PRO A 27 0.58 10.68 6.09
N PRO A 28 -0.07 11.60 5.36
CA PRO A 28 0.27 11.92 3.98
C PRO A 28 1.75 12.30 3.77
N GLU A 29 2.36 12.96 4.76
CA GLU A 29 3.76 13.42 4.72
C GLU A 29 4.73 12.24 4.74
N LEU A 30 4.45 11.20 5.55
CA LEU A 30 5.27 9.99 5.58
C LEU A 30 5.10 9.18 4.30
N LEU A 31 3.87 9.12 3.76
CA LEU A 31 3.63 8.47 2.49
C LEU A 31 4.36 9.19 1.34
N LEU A 32 4.40 10.52 1.33
CA LEU A 32 5.21 11.31 0.38
C LEU A 32 6.69 10.94 0.45
N LEU A 33 7.26 10.82 1.65
CA LEU A 33 8.65 10.42 1.83
C LEU A 33 8.91 9.03 1.26
N VAL A 34 8.03 8.06 1.54
CA VAL A 34 8.13 6.72 0.96
C VAL A 34 8.08 6.78 -0.57
N LEU A 35 7.11 7.51 -1.13
CA LEU A 35 6.96 7.66 -2.58
C LEU A 35 8.16 8.37 -3.22
N SER A 36 8.86 9.26 -2.50
CA SER A 36 10.05 9.96 -3.02
C SER A 36 11.24 9.03 -3.29
N HIS A 37 11.20 7.79 -2.78
CA HIS A 37 12.21 6.75 -3.07
C HIS A 37 11.87 5.91 -4.30
N VAL A 38 10.68 6.09 -4.87
CA VAL A 38 10.20 5.30 -6.01
C VAL A 38 10.57 6.01 -7.31
N PRO A 39 11.08 5.30 -8.33
CA PRO A 39 11.41 5.92 -9.61
C PRO A 39 10.21 6.66 -10.25
N PRO A 40 10.42 7.83 -10.89
CA PRO A 40 9.36 8.65 -11.50
C PRO A 40 8.42 7.89 -12.43
N ARG A 41 8.96 6.97 -13.24
CA ARG A 41 8.16 6.15 -14.17
C ARG A 41 7.18 5.26 -13.41
N THR A 42 7.60 4.66 -12.30
CA THR A 42 6.76 3.79 -11.46
C THR A 42 5.67 4.60 -10.76
N LEU A 43 5.99 5.81 -10.30
CA LEU A 43 5.01 6.71 -9.69
C LEU A 43 3.83 7.01 -10.62
N LEU A 44 4.13 7.37 -11.87
CA LEU A 44 3.13 7.73 -12.88
C LEU A 44 2.33 6.52 -13.38
N MET A 45 2.99 5.38 -13.60
CA MET A 45 2.36 4.20 -14.21
C MET A 45 1.59 3.33 -13.20
N HIS A 46 2.06 3.26 -11.94
CA HIS A 46 1.56 2.32 -10.94
C HIS A 46 1.04 3.03 -9.69
N CYS A 47 1.84 3.86 -9.03
CA CYS A 47 1.46 4.44 -7.73
C CYS A 47 0.22 5.33 -7.83
N ARG A 48 0.11 6.11 -8.91
CA ARG A 48 -1.06 6.96 -9.21
C ARG A 48 -2.38 6.17 -9.27
N ARG A 49 -2.34 4.86 -9.54
CA ARG A 49 -3.52 4.00 -9.72
C ARG A 49 -3.92 3.23 -8.46
N VAL A 50 -3.13 3.31 -7.38
CA VAL A 50 -3.35 2.53 -6.16
C VAL A 50 -4.63 2.97 -5.45
N CYS A 51 -4.73 4.25 -5.11
CA CYS A 51 -5.94 4.82 -4.52
C CYS A 51 -5.98 6.34 -4.74
N ARG A 52 -7.09 6.98 -4.32
CA ARG A 52 -7.28 8.43 -4.49
C ARG A 52 -6.25 9.25 -3.73
N ALA A 53 -5.85 8.83 -2.53
CA ALA A 53 -4.84 9.52 -1.73
C ALA A 53 -3.48 9.50 -2.42
N TRP A 54 -3.05 8.32 -2.91
CA TRP A 54 -1.79 8.19 -3.65
C TRP A 54 -1.80 9.03 -4.92
N ARG A 55 -2.91 9.04 -5.67
CA ARG A 55 -3.06 9.92 -6.85
C ARG A 55 -2.88 11.39 -6.49
N ALA A 56 -3.49 11.87 -5.41
CA ALA A 56 -3.38 13.26 -4.98
C ALA A 56 -1.92 13.64 -4.63
N LEU A 57 -1.18 12.73 -4.00
CA LEU A 57 0.24 12.94 -3.69
C LEU A 57 1.12 12.93 -4.93
N VAL A 58 0.90 11.99 -5.86
CA VAL A 58 1.66 11.88 -7.12
C VAL A 58 1.38 13.06 -8.05
N ASP A 59 0.15 13.54 -8.11
CA ASP A 59 -0.25 14.70 -8.91
C ASP A 59 0.15 16.03 -8.24
N GLY A 60 0.59 16.00 -6.97
CA GLY A 60 0.99 17.16 -6.20
C GLY A 60 2.47 17.53 -6.37
N GLN A 61 2.77 18.83 -6.29
CA GLN A 61 4.13 19.35 -6.49
C GLN A 61 5.14 18.92 -5.40
N ALA A 62 4.67 18.70 -4.16
CA ALA A 62 5.53 18.35 -3.03
C ALA A 62 6.39 17.09 -3.30
N LEU A 63 5.81 16.07 -3.94
CA LEU A 63 6.54 14.85 -4.27
C LEU A 63 7.69 15.11 -5.25
N TRP A 64 7.43 15.89 -6.31
CA TRP A 64 8.41 16.19 -7.34
C TRP A 64 9.55 17.07 -6.83
N LEU A 65 9.26 18.00 -5.91
CA LEU A 65 10.31 18.77 -5.23
C LEU A 65 11.19 17.89 -4.36
N LEU A 66 10.62 16.92 -3.64
CA LEU A 66 11.38 15.95 -2.85
C LEU A 66 12.27 15.04 -3.71
N LEU A 67 11.78 14.60 -4.87
CA LEU A 67 12.56 13.83 -5.84
C LEU A 67 13.76 14.65 -6.36
N LEU A 68 13.52 15.88 -6.79
CA LEU A 68 14.60 16.77 -7.24
C LEU A 68 15.65 17.00 -6.15
N ALA A 69 15.21 17.27 -4.92
CA ALA A 69 16.13 17.47 -3.79
C ALA A 69 16.99 16.23 -3.51
N ARG A 70 16.47 15.01 -3.76
CA ARG A 70 17.19 13.75 -3.61
C ARG A 70 18.12 13.44 -4.77
N ASP A 71 17.76 13.76 -6.00
CA ASP A 71 18.62 13.57 -7.17
C ASP A 71 19.90 14.44 -7.09
N HIS A 72 19.87 15.47 -6.24
CA HIS A 72 20.99 16.38 -5.97
C HIS A 72 21.81 16.03 -4.71
N SER A 73 21.49 14.97 -3.98
CA SER A 73 22.20 14.50 -2.77
C SER A 73 23.04 13.26 -3.04
#